data_AF-A0A2E1NVQ8-F1
#
_entry.id   AF-A0A2E1NVQ8-F1
#
_cell.length_a   1.000
_cell.length_b   1.000
_cell.length_c   1.000
_cell.angle_alpha   90.00
_cell.angle_beta   90.00
_cell.angle_gamma   90.00
#
_symmetry.space_group_name_H-M   'P 1'
#
loop_
_entity.id
_entity.type
_entity.pdbx_description
1 polymer ?
#
loop_
_entity_poly.entity_id
_entity_poly.type
_entity_poly.pdbx_seq_one_letter_code
_entity_poly.pdbx_strand_id
1 'polypeptide(L)'
;MKKYFFKLMVVMFFIIPLNVFASYSQYKLVETSGSSGNKFGWSVAGSEDTFIVGAPLGDADSANTGAAYVYTLNDTTWGQQAKLVASDGAQFDEFGYSVAISGDTAVVGARYDTADIRSGSVYIFVRTNGVWTQQQKLVPSDGAFLDEFGSSVAISGDTIVIGSPRDDDHTGSAYVFTRSNSEWSQQAKLTSNEPAEDDRFGVSVAISGDTIIVGSYFDDHFGSESGSAYIFTRDGTTWDLMRKLIADDGASGDRFGVSVAISDDTAVVGAYLDSDSDSEIEIEIECFEDPFAGAICEPVNYDRSGSVYIFKRSNSIWTTEAKLSAEDESADDFFGQSVAIKDDTIVVGAPRDDDGGSMSGSAYVFERSDSTWSQEIKITATDADGSDQFGTSVSLLITSSNEQFIIGGAPYDDDLGSNSGSVYYNPTNSPGSITGSTSADIFVGGVGKGTLLATDINGLTDGTYFTITSPQAYGVAGIDQLTGEWIYSATSSFIGSDQFTVTVTDDLGGTTEQVISISISEGSDSDSDGAYDHQDNCPSLSNADQANLDGDSQGDACDLDVDGDLILDSVEVVAGTDPNDPNDGPQEITETLGVNKNVPAMGGIGLLALGLSMLGLGAVRSRQMH
;
A
#
# COMPACT_ATOMS: atom_id res chain seq x y z
N MET A 1 -20.41 41.24 -54.65
CA MET A 1 -19.14 41.42 -53.90
C MET A 1 -19.34 40.87 -52.49
N LYS A 2 -18.34 40.15 -51.98
CA LYS A 2 -18.41 39.08 -50.97
C LYS A 2 -19.11 39.46 -49.64
N LYS A 3 -19.97 38.56 -49.14
CA LYS A 3 -20.51 38.55 -47.77
C LYS A 3 -19.44 37.96 -46.83
N TYR A 4 -19.10 38.66 -45.75
CA TYR A 4 -18.26 38.12 -44.69
C TYR A 4 -19.15 37.49 -43.61
N PHE A 5 -18.99 36.18 -43.40
CA PHE A 5 -19.53 35.45 -42.26
C PHE A 5 -18.60 35.67 -41.07
N PHE A 6 -19.10 36.25 -39.99
CA PHE A 6 -18.40 36.28 -38.70
C PHE A 6 -18.58 34.91 -38.05
N LYS A 7 -17.50 34.13 -37.93
CA LYS A 7 -17.48 32.86 -37.20
C LYS A 7 -17.23 33.20 -35.73
N LEU A 8 -18.21 32.95 -34.88
CA LEU A 8 -18.11 33.10 -33.42
C LEU A 8 -17.14 32.02 -32.91
N MET A 9 -15.97 32.41 -32.40
CA MET A 9 -14.99 31.50 -31.81
C MET A 9 -15.35 31.32 -30.35
N VAL A 10 -16.00 30.20 -30.02
CA VAL A 10 -16.20 29.77 -28.64
C VAL A 10 -14.86 29.21 -28.16
N VAL A 11 -14.17 29.95 -27.29
CA VAL A 11 -13.00 29.46 -26.58
C VAL A 11 -13.50 28.64 -25.40
N MET A 12 -13.55 27.32 -25.56
CA MET A 12 -13.73 26.39 -24.44
C MET A 12 -12.42 26.40 -23.64
N PHE A 13 -12.44 26.92 -22.42
CA PHE A 13 -11.39 26.64 -21.44
C PHE A 13 -11.57 25.19 -21.00
N PHE A 14 -10.72 24.29 -21.50
CA PHE A 14 -10.48 23.03 -20.82
C PHE A 14 -9.69 23.34 -19.56
N ILE A 15 -10.30 23.16 -18.40
CA ILE A 15 -9.56 22.98 -17.15
C ILE A 15 -8.90 21.62 -17.32
N ILE A 16 -7.62 21.60 -17.69
CA ILE A 16 -6.80 20.39 -17.57
C ILE A 16 -6.59 20.25 -16.05
N PRO A 17 -7.08 19.18 -15.40
CA PRO A 17 -6.68 18.92 -14.03
C PRO A 17 -5.15 18.81 -14.03
N LEU A 18 -4.52 19.64 -13.20
CA LEU A 18 -3.10 19.50 -12.94
C LEU A 18 -2.98 18.19 -12.17
N ASN A 19 -2.62 17.10 -12.85
CA ASN A 19 -2.28 15.85 -12.17
C ASN A 19 -1.09 16.17 -11.27
N VAL A 20 -1.35 16.31 -9.98
CA VAL A 20 -0.30 16.29 -8.96
C VAL A 20 0.15 14.83 -8.95
N PHE A 21 1.29 14.54 -9.56
CA PHE A 21 1.91 13.23 -9.43
C PHE A 21 2.08 12.95 -7.93
N ALA A 22 1.43 11.91 -7.41
CA ALA A 22 1.71 11.42 -6.07
C ALA A 22 3.20 11.10 -6.00
N SER A 23 3.93 11.74 -5.08
CA SER A 23 5.33 11.41 -4.86
C SER A 23 5.39 10.17 -3.97
N TYR A 24 5.58 9.00 -4.56
CA TYR A 24 5.78 7.77 -3.79
C TYR A 24 7.11 7.85 -3.04
N SER A 25 7.12 7.42 -1.78
CA SER A 25 8.37 7.20 -1.07
C SER A 25 9.08 6.01 -1.71
N GLN A 26 10.38 6.14 -2.01
CA GLN A 26 11.22 5.03 -2.45
C GLN A 26 12.43 4.96 -1.54
N TYR A 27 12.85 3.73 -1.26
CA TYR A 27 13.99 3.45 -0.41
C TYR A 27 14.91 2.46 -1.11
N LYS A 28 16.22 2.72 -1.01
CA LYS A 28 17.28 1.88 -1.57
C LYS A 28 17.93 1.04 -0.49
N LEU A 29 18.12 -0.24 -0.79
CA LEU A 29 18.90 -1.18 -0.01
C LEU A 29 20.09 -1.66 -0.84
N VAL A 30 21.24 -1.66 -0.17
CA VAL A 30 22.52 -2.06 -0.75
C VAL A 30 23.22 -3.05 0.17
N GLU A 31 24.07 -3.89 -0.40
CA GLU A 31 24.89 -4.80 0.39
C GLU A 31 25.97 -4.02 1.17
N THR A 32 25.93 -4.09 2.51
CA THR A 32 26.82 -3.31 3.38
C THR A 32 28.30 -3.72 3.32
N SER A 33 28.63 -4.90 2.77
CA SER A 33 30.02 -5.33 2.56
C SER A 33 30.69 -4.72 1.34
N GLY A 34 29.95 -4.04 0.44
CA GLY A 34 30.50 -3.26 -0.66
C GLY A 34 31.41 -4.04 -1.61
N SER A 35 31.15 -5.34 -1.81
CA SER A 35 31.94 -6.14 -2.75
C SER A 35 31.39 -5.98 -4.17
N SER A 36 32.21 -5.45 -5.07
CA SER A 36 31.87 -5.29 -6.48
C SER A 36 31.55 -6.64 -7.12
N GLY A 37 30.49 -6.70 -7.92
CA GLY A 37 30.16 -7.87 -8.73
C GLY A 37 29.21 -8.88 -8.09
N ASN A 38 28.68 -8.61 -6.89
CA ASN A 38 27.81 -9.55 -6.16
C ASN A 38 26.42 -9.72 -6.78
N LYS A 39 25.99 -8.78 -7.63
CA LYS A 39 24.66 -8.78 -8.28
C LYS A 39 23.52 -8.82 -7.25
N PHE A 40 23.65 -8.07 -6.16
CA PHE A 40 22.58 -7.96 -5.17
C PHE A 40 21.30 -7.40 -5.85
N GLY A 41 20.15 -8.03 -5.60
CA GLY A 41 18.92 -7.71 -6.33
C GLY A 41 18.71 -8.54 -7.60
N TRP A 42 19.51 -9.59 -7.82
CA TRP A 42 19.33 -10.51 -8.94
C TRP A 42 17.97 -11.22 -8.93
N SER A 43 17.53 -11.62 -7.74
CA SER A 43 16.21 -12.23 -7.51
C SER A 43 15.61 -11.68 -6.22
N VAL A 44 14.31 -11.41 -6.20
CA VAL A 44 13.59 -10.93 -5.01
C VAL A 44 12.31 -11.73 -4.79
N ALA A 45 11.94 -11.96 -3.54
CA ALA A 45 10.66 -12.57 -3.17
C ALA A 45 10.21 -12.11 -1.78
N GLY A 46 8.91 -11.81 -1.64
CA GLY A 46 8.31 -11.31 -0.40
C GLY A 46 7.17 -12.18 0.12
N SER A 47 6.98 -12.19 1.43
CA SER A 47 5.84 -12.78 2.12
C SER A 47 5.63 -12.03 3.43
N GLU A 48 4.47 -11.40 3.59
CA GLU A 48 4.12 -10.64 4.79
C GLU A 48 5.23 -9.63 5.16
N ASP A 49 5.69 -9.63 6.41
CA ASP A 49 6.68 -8.69 6.94
C ASP A 49 8.13 -9.09 6.63
N THR A 50 8.34 -9.94 5.62
CA THR A 50 9.66 -10.49 5.28
C THR A 50 9.87 -10.56 3.77
N PHE A 51 11.04 -10.15 3.28
CA PHE A 51 11.47 -10.45 1.93
C PHE A 51 12.91 -10.90 1.86
N ILE A 52 13.25 -11.56 0.76
CA ILE A 52 14.57 -12.13 0.49
C ILE A 52 15.12 -11.56 -0.81
N VAL A 53 16.41 -11.27 -0.80
CA VAL A 53 17.17 -10.81 -1.97
C VAL A 53 18.31 -11.77 -2.26
N GLY A 54 18.40 -12.23 -3.50
CA GLY A 54 19.49 -13.04 -4.02
C GLY A 54 20.67 -12.20 -4.50
N ALA A 55 21.88 -12.73 -4.29
CA ALA A 55 23.14 -12.21 -4.78
C ALA A 55 24.01 -13.41 -5.22
N PRO A 56 23.78 -13.99 -6.41
CA PRO A 56 24.37 -15.26 -6.84
C PRO A 56 25.90 -15.22 -6.94
N LEU A 57 26.49 -14.05 -7.09
CA LEU A 57 27.94 -13.87 -7.15
C LEU A 57 28.51 -13.32 -5.84
N GLY A 58 27.69 -13.25 -4.78
CA GLY A 58 28.10 -12.78 -3.47
C GLY A 58 29.16 -13.67 -2.81
N ASP A 59 30.16 -13.06 -2.20
CA ASP A 59 31.19 -13.77 -1.45
C ASP A 59 30.66 -14.15 -0.04
N ALA A 60 30.40 -15.45 0.20
CA ALA A 60 29.96 -15.94 1.50
C ALA A 60 31.13 -16.27 2.43
N ASP A 61 32.26 -16.76 1.88
CA ASP A 61 33.52 -17.09 2.57
C ASP A 61 34.64 -17.54 1.57
N SER A 62 34.27 -17.82 0.31
CA SER A 62 35.17 -18.00 -0.84
C SER A 62 34.57 -17.32 -2.09
N ALA A 63 35.41 -16.95 -3.06
CA ALA A 63 34.99 -16.09 -4.18
C ALA A 63 33.85 -16.71 -5.02
N ASN A 64 32.76 -15.97 -5.19
CA ASN A 64 31.56 -16.31 -6.00
C ASN A 64 30.79 -17.55 -5.56
N THR A 65 30.62 -17.79 -4.26
CA THR A 65 29.74 -18.88 -3.76
C THR A 65 28.25 -18.54 -3.83
N GLY A 66 27.93 -17.24 -3.83
CA GLY A 66 26.57 -16.73 -3.75
C GLY A 66 26.08 -16.54 -2.31
N ALA A 67 25.07 -15.67 -2.14
CA ALA A 67 24.39 -15.41 -0.88
C ALA A 67 22.92 -15.01 -1.11
N ALA A 68 22.10 -15.11 -0.06
CA ALA A 68 20.78 -14.49 -0.01
C ALA A 68 20.61 -13.69 1.28
N TYR A 69 19.86 -12.60 1.23
CA TYR A 69 19.74 -11.64 2.32
C TYR A 69 18.28 -11.52 2.71
N VAL A 70 17.99 -11.71 4.01
CA VAL A 70 16.63 -11.62 4.54
C VAL A 70 16.44 -10.27 5.20
N TYR A 71 15.37 -9.56 4.82
CA TYR A 71 14.94 -8.31 5.40
C TYR A 71 13.60 -8.50 6.09
N THR A 72 13.43 -7.86 7.24
CA THR A 72 12.15 -7.83 7.97
C THR A 72 11.73 -6.40 8.24
N LEU A 73 10.43 -6.16 8.16
CA LEU A 73 9.85 -4.86 8.47
C LEU A 73 9.92 -4.63 9.99
N ASN A 74 10.56 -3.53 10.39
CA ASN A 74 10.58 -3.05 11.77
C ASN A 74 9.95 -1.65 11.77
N ASP A 75 8.76 -1.54 12.36
CA ASP A 75 7.89 -0.36 12.28
C ASP A 75 7.59 0.00 10.82
N THR A 76 8.31 0.96 10.24
CA THR A 76 8.11 1.44 8.85
C THR A 76 9.34 1.23 7.94
N THR A 77 10.37 0.53 8.43
CA THR A 77 11.64 0.37 7.69
C THR A 77 12.08 -1.08 7.61
N TRP A 78 12.61 -1.46 6.44
CA TRP A 78 13.14 -2.81 6.22
C TRP A 78 14.58 -2.90 6.72
N GLY A 79 14.81 -3.77 7.70
CA GLY A 79 16.12 -4.04 8.27
C GLY A 79 16.62 -5.43 7.89
N GLN A 80 17.91 -5.55 7.55
CA GLN A 80 18.52 -6.86 7.28
C GLN A 80 18.51 -7.70 8.57
N GLN A 81 17.76 -8.81 8.54
CA GLN A 81 17.69 -9.78 9.64
C GLN A 81 18.78 -10.84 9.55
N ALA A 82 19.12 -11.30 8.33
CA ALA A 82 20.08 -12.38 8.13
C ALA A 82 20.79 -12.32 6.77
N LYS A 83 21.96 -12.95 6.69
CA LYS A 83 22.61 -13.40 5.45
C LYS A 83 22.59 -14.93 5.45
N LEU A 84 21.96 -15.53 4.45
CA LEU A 84 21.87 -16.96 4.24
C LEU A 84 22.98 -17.39 3.29
N VAL A 85 23.65 -18.49 3.64
CA VAL A 85 24.74 -19.09 2.88
C VAL A 85 24.58 -20.61 2.94
N ALA A 86 24.90 -21.31 1.85
CA ALA A 86 24.89 -22.77 1.84
C ALA A 86 25.98 -23.33 2.77
N SER A 87 25.62 -24.33 3.59
CA SER A 87 26.55 -25.00 4.52
C SER A 87 27.76 -25.66 3.85
N ASP A 88 27.59 -26.04 2.58
CA ASP A 88 28.57 -26.68 1.71
C ASP A 88 28.88 -25.84 0.47
N GLY A 89 28.61 -24.53 0.52
CA GLY A 89 28.80 -23.61 -0.59
C GLY A 89 30.22 -23.64 -1.17
N ALA A 90 30.30 -23.79 -2.49
CA ALA A 90 31.51 -23.79 -3.28
C ALA A 90 31.48 -22.69 -4.35
N GLN A 91 32.65 -22.38 -4.88
CA GLN A 91 32.80 -21.35 -5.90
C GLN A 91 32.00 -21.70 -7.17
N PHE A 92 31.25 -20.72 -7.68
CA PHE A 92 30.36 -20.80 -8.84
C PHE A 92 29.09 -21.64 -8.64
N ASP A 93 28.71 -21.98 -7.41
CA ASP A 93 27.43 -22.64 -7.13
C ASP A 93 26.23 -21.74 -7.44
N GLU A 94 26.46 -20.41 -7.43
CA GLU A 94 25.46 -19.37 -7.67
C GLU A 94 24.29 -19.43 -6.68
N PHE A 95 24.57 -19.67 -5.40
CA PHE A 95 23.56 -19.62 -4.35
C PHE A 95 22.88 -18.23 -4.30
N GLY A 96 21.56 -18.20 -4.33
CA GLY A 96 20.81 -16.94 -4.45
C GLY A 96 20.51 -16.55 -5.89
N TYR A 97 20.70 -17.45 -6.85
CA TYR A 97 20.25 -17.25 -8.23
C TYR A 97 18.72 -17.12 -8.32
N SER A 98 18.00 -17.87 -7.50
CA SER A 98 16.56 -17.79 -7.35
C SER A 98 16.19 -17.85 -5.88
N VAL A 99 15.15 -17.11 -5.47
CA VAL A 99 14.68 -17.06 -4.07
C VAL A 99 13.16 -17.11 -4.03
N ALA A 100 12.61 -17.76 -3.01
CA ALA A 100 11.18 -17.72 -2.70
C ALA A 100 10.97 -17.82 -1.18
N ILE A 101 9.86 -17.28 -0.67
CA ILE A 101 9.54 -17.30 0.75
C ILE A 101 8.04 -17.50 0.98
N SER A 102 7.68 -18.28 2.00
CA SER A 102 6.32 -18.40 2.52
C SER A 102 6.38 -18.44 4.04
N GLY A 103 5.94 -17.35 4.68
CA GLY A 103 6.06 -17.13 6.12
C GLY A 103 7.50 -17.32 6.61
N ASP A 104 7.69 -18.29 7.51
CA ASP A 104 9.00 -18.60 8.13
C ASP A 104 9.87 -19.57 7.31
N THR A 105 9.52 -19.90 6.06
CA THR A 105 10.28 -20.81 5.21
C THR A 105 10.82 -20.11 3.97
N ALA A 106 12.14 -20.12 3.81
CA ALA A 106 12.86 -19.56 2.69
C ALA A 106 13.46 -20.67 1.82
N VAL A 107 13.40 -20.50 0.50
CA VAL A 107 13.91 -21.42 -0.51
C VAL A 107 14.91 -20.67 -1.37
N VAL A 108 16.12 -21.20 -1.50
CA VAL A 108 17.21 -20.54 -2.25
C VAL A 108 17.84 -21.51 -3.22
N GLY A 109 17.84 -21.16 -4.51
CA GLY A 109 18.46 -21.94 -5.58
C GLY A 109 19.95 -21.67 -5.74
N ALA A 110 20.69 -22.72 -6.07
CA ALA A 110 22.09 -22.72 -6.45
C ALA A 110 22.26 -23.60 -7.71
N ARG A 111 21.95 -23.02 -8.88
CA ARG A 111 21.73 -23.77 -10.12
C ARG A 111 22.94 -24.54 -10.65
N TYR A 112 24.15 -24.23 -10.17
CA TYR A 112 25.38 -24.91 -10.57
C TYR A 112 26.06 -25.67 -9.42
N ASP A 113 25.42 -25.73 -8.25
CA ASP A 113 25.89 -26.56 -7.15
C ASP A 113 25.86 -28.06 -7.55
N THR A 114 26.60 -28.87 -6.78
CA THR A 114 27.11 -30.22 -7.03
C THR A 114 28.46 -30.20 -7.78
N ALA A 115 29.54 -30.09 -7.02
CA ALA A 115 30.92 -29.86 -7.50
C ALA A 115 31.37 -30.72 -8.70
N ASP A 116 30.84 -31.94 -8.86
CA ASP A 116 31.24 -32.86 -9.92
C ASP A 116 30.40 -32.78 -11.20
N ILE A 117 29.11 -32.42 -11.11
CA ILE A 117 28.17 -32.48 -12.25
C ILE A 117 27.39 -31.20 -12.50
N ARG A 118 27.35 -30.25 -11.55
CA ARG A 118 26.60 -28.98 -11.66
C ARG A 118 25.13 -29.20 -12.05
N SER A 119 24.52 -30.25 -11.51
CA SER A 119 23.09 -30.52 -11.70
C SER A 119 22.22 -29.46 -11.05
N GLY A 120 22.77 -28.70 -10.09
CA GLY A 120 22.06 -27.72 -9.28
C GLY A 120 21.49 -28.30 -7.99
N SER A 121 21.24 -27.43 -7.02
CA SER A 121 20.57 -27.75 -5.74
C SER A 121 19.70 -26.60 -5.27
N VAL A 122 18.81 -26.90 -4.32
CA VAL A 122 17.99 -25.91 -3.60
C VAL A 122 18.15 -26.09 -2.09
N TYR A 123 18.22 -24.99 -1.36
CA TYR A 123 18.42 -24.98 0.08
C TYR A 123 17.21 -24.39 0.79
N ILE A 124 16.77 -25.07 1.84
CA ILE A 124 15.64 -24.66 2.66
C ILE A 124 16.16 -24.07 3.95
N PHE A 125 15.74 -22.85 4.27
CA PHE A 125 15.99 -22.20 5.54
C PHE A 125 14.68 -22.00 6.29
N VAL A 126 14.70 -22.21 7.60
CA VAL A 126 13.55 -21.99 8.48
C VAL A 126 13.90 -20.97 9.55
N ARG A 127 13.01 -20.01 9.75
CA ARG A 127 13.06 -19.05 10.84
C ARG A 127 12.45 -19.66 12.10
N THR A 128 13.17 -19.60 13.21
CA THR A 128 12.65 -20.00 14.53
C THR A 128 13.17 -19.03 15.57
N ASN A 129 12.26 -18.37 16.29
CA ASN A 129 12.60 -17.33 17.28
C ASN A 129 13.51 -16.23 16.68
N GLY A 130 13.21 -15.79 15.45
CA GLY A 130 13.98 -14.75 14.74
C GLY A 130 15.32 -15.20 14.15
N VAL A 131 15.68 -16.48 14.26
CA VAL A 131 16.94 -17.02 13.73
C VAL A 131 16.66 -17.91 12.52
N TRP A 132 17.31 -17.61 11.40
CA TRP A 132 17.28 -18.44 10.19
C TRP A 132 18.33 -19.55 10.26
N THR A 133 17.93 -20.78 9.98
CA THR A 133 18.83 -21.94 9.94
C THR A 133 18.56 -22.80 8.71
N GLN A 134 19.60 -23.32 8.07
CA GLN A 134 19.45 -24.28 6.98
C GLN A 134 18.84 -25.57 7.52
N GLN A 135 17.64 -25.91 7.05
CA GLN A 135 16.92 -27.13 7.41
C GLN A 135 17.35 -28.30 6.53
N GLN A 136 17.40 -28.11 5.21
CA GLN A 136 17.61 -29.19 4.25
C GLN A 136 18.23 -28.68 2.94
N LYS A 137 18.98 -29.55 2.26
CA LYS A 137 19.41 -29.41 0.87
C LYS A 137 18.60 -30.38 0.01
N LEU A 138 18.02 -29.89 -1.07
CA LEU A 138 17.23 -30.64 -2.05
C LEU A 138 18.03 -30.80 -3.33
N VAL A 139 18.01 -32.02 -3.85
CA VAL A 139 18.57 -32.41 -5.15
C VAL A 139 17.53 -33.25 -5.89
N PRO A 140 17.46 -33.18 -7.22
CA PRO A 140 16.53 -34.01 -8.00
C PRO A 140 16.96 -35.48 -7.93
N SER A 141 16.00 -36.40 -7.94
CA SER A 141 16.25 -37.85 -7.87
C SER A 141 17.06 -38.42 -9.04
N ASP A 142 17.03 -37.70 -10.16
CA ASP A 142 17.52 -38.06 -11.49
C ASP A 142 18.52 -37.02 -12.05
N GLY A 143 19.04 -36.15 -11.19
CA GLY A 143 19.94 -35.07 -11.61
C GLY A 143 21.14 -35.54 -12.43
N ALA A 144 21.34 -34.87 -13.55
CA ALA A 144 22.41 -35.05 -14.52
C ALA A 144 23.21 -33.76 -14.73
N PHE A 145 24.22 -33.85 -15.60
CA PHE A 145 25.19 -32.77 -15.79
C PHE A 145 24.54 -31.53 -16.40
N LEU A 146 24.62 -30.39 -15.71
CA LEU A 146 24.07 -29.10 -16.12
C LEU A 146 22.55 -29.07 -16.31
N ASP A 147 21.77 -29.86 -15.58
CA ASP A 147 20.30 -29.78 -15.60
C ASP A 147 19.76 -28.45 -15.02
N GLU A 148 20.61 -27.72 -14.29
CA GLU A 148 20.33 -26.42 -13.68
C GLU A 148 19.15 -26.41 -12.70
N PHE A 149 19.04 -27.47 -11.89
CA PHE A 149 18.03 -27.56 -10.84
C PHE A 149 18.18 -26.40 -9.84
N GLY A 150 17.09 -25.66 -9.63
CA GLY A 150 17.12 -24.44 -8.81
C GLY A 150 17.31 -23.16 -9.61
N SER A 151 17.26 -23.21 -10.95
CA SER A 151 17.20 -22.00 -11.78
C SER A 151 15.96 -21.15 -11.50
N SER A 152 14.85 -21.77 -11.12
CA SER A 152 13.66 -21.06 -10.63
C SER A 152 13.07 -21.81 -9.44
N VAL A 153 12.54 -21.09 -8.46
CA VAL A 153 11.93 -21.66 -7.26
C VAL A 153 10.67 -20.89 -6.89
N ALA A 154 9.65 -21.60 -6.40
CA ALA A 154 8.45 -21.01 -5.83
C ALA A 154 7.95 -21.87 -4.66
N ILE A 155 7.29 -21.25 -3.68
CA ILE A 155 6.76 -21.93 -2.50
C ILE A 155 5.36 -21.42 -2.14
N SER A 156 4.46 -22.34 -1.80
CA SER A 156 3.16 -22.03 -1.20
C SER A 156 2.92 -23.00 -0.04
N GLY A 157 3.06 -22.49 1.19
CA GLY A 157 2.93 -23.28 2.41
C GLY A 157 3.90 -24.47 2.45
N ASP A 158 3.36 -25.68 2.35
CA ASP A 158 4.10 -26.95 2.43
C ASP A 158 4.48 -27.52 1.05
N THR A 159 4.39 -26.74 -0.03
CA THR A 159 4.71 -27.19 -1.40
C THR A 159 5.72 -26.26 -2.06
N ILE A 160 6.80 -26.83 -2.59
CA ILE A 160 7.85 -26.12 -3.35
C ILE A 160 7.86 -26.64 -4.77
N VAL A 161 8.03 -25.75 -5.74
CA VAL A 161 8.25 -26.06 -7.14
C VAL A 161 9.64 -25.56 -7.53
N ILE A 162 10.40 -26.40 -8.23
CA ILE A 162 11.79 -26.12 -8.60
C ILE A 162 11.98 -26.40 -10.08
N GLY A 163 12.41 -25.40 -10.84
CA GLY A 163 12.73 -25.52 -12.25
C GLY A 163 14.13 -26.10 -12.52
N SER A 164 14.23 -26.87 -13.60
CA SER A 164 15.46 -27.46 -14.13
C SER A 164 15.41 -27.37 -15.67
N PRO A 165 15.58 -26.18 -16.26
CA PRO A 165 15.32 -25.91 -17.68
C PRO A 165 16.26 -26.64 -18.65
N ARG A 166 17.30 -27.30 -18.15
CA ARG A 166 18.28 -28.01 -18.99
C ARG A 166 18.20 -29.52 -18.86
N ASP A 167 17.30 -30.02 -18.03
CA ASP A 167 17.07 -31.45 -17.84
C ASP A 167 16.60 -32.12 -19.14
N ASP A 168 16.90 -33.42 -19.27
CA ASP A 168 16.51 -34.30 -20.39
C ASP A 168 16.70 -33.66 -21.78
N ASP A 169 17.95 -33.46 -22.20
CA ASP A 169 18.34 -32.84 -23.48
C ASP A 169 17.71 -31.43 -23.66
N HIS A 170 17.71 -30.63 -22.58
CA HIS A 170 17.15 -29.29 -22.53
C HIS A 170 15.65 -29.15 -22.83
N THR A 171 14.91 -30.27 -22.88
CA THR A 171 13.44 -30.23 -22.90
C THR A 171 12.91 -29.57 -21.62
N GLY A 172 13.61 -29.79 -20.50
CA GLY A 172 13.38 -29.13 -19.23
C GLY A 172 12.31 -29.81 -18.36
N SER A 173 12.42 -29.60 -17.05
CA SER A 173 11.52 -30.18 -16.04
C SER A 173 11.23 -29.22 -14.90
N ALA A 174 10.11 -29.44 -14.20
CA ALA A 174 9.85 -28.85 -12.90
C ALA A 174 9.57 -29.93 -11.85
N TYR A 175 10.14 -29.78 -10.66
CA TYR A 175 10.07 -30.76 -9.59
C TYR A 175 9.24 -30.22 -8.44
N VAL A 176 8.29 -31.02 -7.96
CA VAL A 176 7.44 -30.66 -6.82
C VAL A 176 7.93 -31.38 -5.58
N PHE A 177 8.22 -30.63 -4.53
CA PHE A 177 8.56 -31.14 -3.21
C PHE A 177 7.46 -30.79 -2.21
N THR A 178 7.17 -31.71 -1.30
CA THR A 178 6.19 -31.49 -0.22
C THR A 178 6.80 -31.74 1.14
N ARG A 179 6.37 -30.95 2.12
CA ARG A 179 6.81 -31.06 3.51
C ARG A 179 5.89 -32.01 4.30
N SER A 180 6.48 -32.97 5.00
CA SER A 180 5.78 -33.80 5.98
C SER A 180 6.68 -34.04 7.18
N ASN A 181 6.17 -33.76 8.39
CA ASN A 181 6.94 -33.88 9.64
C ASN A 181 8.29 -33.15 9.59
N SER A 182 8.31 -31.93 9.04
CA SER A 182 9.52 -31.09 8.88
C SER A 182 10.56 -31.59 7.86
N GLU A 183 10.27 -32.66 7.11
CA GLU A 183 11.11 -33.17 6.04
C GLU A 183 10.49 -32.88 4.68
N TRP A 184 11.30 -32.41 3.73
CA TRP A 184 10.90 -32.20 2.34
C TRP A 184 11.24 -33.41 1.49
N SER A 185 10.29 -33.85 0.66
CA SER A 185 10.50 -34.97 -0.25
C SER A 185 9.90 -34.68 -1.62
N GLN A 186 10.57 -35.17 -2.67
CA GLN A 186 10.09 -35.03 -4.05
C GLN A 186 8.79 -35.83 -4.21
N GLN A 187 7.71 -35.14 -4.54
CA GLN A 187 6.39 -35.69 -4.80
C GLN A 187 6.19 -36.01 -6.28
N ALA A 188 6.64 -35.14 -7.17
CA ALA A 188 6.43 -35.27 -8.61
C ALA A 188 7.55 -34.63 -9.44
N LYS A 189 7.70 -35.10 -10.68
CA LYS A 189 8.42 -34.43 -11.78
C LYS A 189 7.36 -34.07 -12.83
N LEU A 190 7.29 -32.81 -13.21
CA LEU A 190 6.37 -32.24 -14.19
C LEU A 190 7.15 -31.98 -15.48
N THR A 191 6.55 -32.36 -16.60
CA THR A 191 7.11 -32.16 -17.95
C THR A 191 6.00 -31.70 -18.89
N SER A 192 6.39 -31.12 -20.03
CA SER A 192 5.46 -30.94 -21.16
C SER A 192 4.90 -32.30 -21.62
N ASN A 193 3.68 -32.30 -22.15
CA ASN A 193 3.09 -33.46 -22.83
C ASN A 193 3.59 -33.61 -24.28
N GLU A 194 4.25 -32.58 -24.80
CA GLU A 194 4.85 -32.51 -26.13
C GLU A 194 6.29 -31.96 -25.99
N PRO A 195 7.20 -32.65 -25.28
CA PRO A 195 8.55 -32.13 -25.07
C PRO A 195 9.34 -32.10 -26.39
N ALA A 196 9.93 -30.96 -26.72
CA ALA A 196 10.94 -30.82 -27.76
C ALA A 196 12.28 -30.36 -27.18
N GLU A 197 13.35 -30.71 -27.88
CA GLU A 197 14.72 -30.33 -27.52
C GLU A 197 14.80 -28.80 -27.39
N ASP A 198 15.51 -28.33 -26.37
CA ASP A 198 15.71 -26.90 -26.08
C ASP A 198 14.45 -26.08 -25.72
N ASP A 199 13.27 -26.67 -25.49
CA ASP A 199 12.06 -25.92 -25.06
C ASP A 199 12.22 -25.18 -23.71
N ARG A 200 13.17 -25.61 -22.87
CA ARG A 200 13.50 -25.05 -21.53
C ARG A 200 12.33 -25.00 -20.54
N PHE A 201 11.48 -26.04 -20.53
CA PHE A 201 10.42 -26.14 -19.53
C PHE A 201 10.99 -26.04 -18.11
N GLY A 202 10.41 -25.20 -17.25
CA GLY A 202 10.94 -24.96 -15.91
C GLY A 202 11.88 -23.77 -15.80
N VAL A 203 12.07 -22.98 -16.87
CA VAL A 203 12.79 -21.69 -16.78
C VAL A 203 12.22 -20.78 -15.68
N SER A 204 10.91 -20.75 -15.55
CA SER A 204 10.15 -19.94 -14.62
C SER A 204 9.03 -20.80 -14.03
N VAL A 205 8.81 -20.67 -12.72
CA VAL A 205 7.79 -21.43 -11.99
C VAL A 205 7.10 -20.52 -10.99
N ALA A 206 5.79 -20.71 -10.80
CA ALA A 206 5.05 -20.11 -9.71
C ALA A 206 3.96 -21.06 -9.20
N ILE A 207 3.56 -20.89 -7.94
CA ILE A 207 2.56 -21.73 -7.28
C ILE A 207 1.62 -20.90 -6.40
N SER A 208 0.32 -21.19 -6.51
CA SER A 208 -0.70 -20.68 -5.59
C SER A 208 -1.59 -21.84 -5.16
N GLY A 209 -1.44 -22.27 -3.90
CA GLY A 209 -2.15 -23.40 -3.34
C GLY A 209 -1.93 -24.70 -4.14
N ASP A 210 -2.99 -25.16 -4.80
CA ASP A 210 -3.02 -26.40 -5.61
C ASP A 210 -2.79 -26.17 -7.10
N THR A 211 -2.34 -24.98 -7.52
CA THR A 211 -2.12 -24.65 -8.93
C THR A 211 -0.69 -24.20 -9.16
N ILE A 212 -0.02 -24.81 -10.13
CA ILE A 212 1.34 -24.49 -10.58
C ILE A 212 1.27 -23.95 -12.00
N ILE A 213 2.07 -22.92 -12.28
CA ILE A 213 2.39 -22.49 -13.64
C ILE A 213 3.89 -22.72 -13.89
N VAL A 214 4.22 -23.22 -15.09
CA VAL A 214 5.60 -23.44 -15.55
C VAL A 214 5.81 -22.85 -16.93
N GLY A 215 6.82 -22.01 -17.10
CA GLY A 215 7.19 -21.42 -18.39
C GLY A 215 8.14 -22.30 -19.22
N SER A 216 8.10 -22.11 -20.53
CA SER A 216 8.91 -22.79 -21.54
C SER A 216 9.13 -21.83 -22.72
N TYR A 217 10.00 -20.83 -22.53
CA TYR A 217 10.10 -19.68 -23.44
C TYR A 217 10.72 -19.99 -24.81
N PHE A 218 11.30 -21.18 -24.99
CA PHE A 218 11.82 -21.65 -26.28
C PHE A 218 10.90 -22.66 -26.97
N ASP A 219 9.68 -22.87 -26.46
CA ASP A 219 8.68 -23.72 -27.13
C ASP A 219 8.27 -23.12 -28.49
N ASP A 220 8.23 -23.97 -29.53
CA ASP A 220 8.06 -23.55 -30.92
C ASP A 220 6.60 -23.55 -31.42
N HIS A 221 5.60 -23.40 -30.55
CA HIS A 221 4.18 -23.59 -30.91
C HIS A 221 3.69 -22.78 -32.13
N PHE A 222 3.99 -21.48 -32.20
CA PHE A 222 3.57 -20.58 -33.29
C PHE A 222 4.73 -20.11 -34.18
N GLY A 223 5.94 -20.58 -33.93
CA GLY A 223 7.17 -20.16 -34.59
C GLY A 223 8.36 -20.48 -33.68
N SER A 224 9.58 -20.34 -34.21
CA SER A 224 10.78 -20.60 -33.41
C SER A 224 10.80 -19.67 -32.18
N GLU A 225 10.97 -20.23 -30.99
CA GLU A 225 11.03 -19.51 -29.72
C GLU A 225 9.78 -18.65 -29.43
N SER A 226 8.60 -19.04 -29.93
CA SER A 226 7.35 -18.34 -29.63
C SER A 226 6.96 -18.41 -28.14
N GLY A 227 7.39 -19.49 -27.48
CA GLY A 227 7.21 -19.72 -26.06
C GLY A 227 5.85 -20.29 -25.69
N SER A 228 5.77 -20.84 -24.49
CA SER A 228 4.56 -21.41 -23.90
C SER A 228 4.63 -21.41 -22.38
N ALA A 229 3.48 -21.53 -21.72
CA ALA A 229 3.39 -21.80 -20.30
C ALA A 229 2.38 -22.93 -20.01
N TYR A 230 2.51 -23.61 -18.89
CA TYR A 230 1.76 -24.82 -18.59
C TYR A 230 1.18 -24.76 -17.19
N ILE A 231 -0.14 -24.99 -17.07
CA ILE A 231 -0.84 -25.05 -15.78
C ILE A 231 -1.01 -26.49 -15.35
N PHE A 232 -0.57 -26.79 -14.13
CA PHE A 232 -0.82 -28.05 -13.44
C PHE A 232 -1.72 -27.83 -12.22
N THR A 233 -2.57 -28.81 -11.93
CA THR A 233 -3.44 -28.79 -10.74
C THR A 233 -3.28 -30.05 -9.91
N ARG A 234 -3.31 -29.90 -8.58
CA ARG A 234 -3.19 -31.03 -7.66
C ARG A 234 -4.54 -31.70 -7.39
N ASP A 235 -4.60 -33.02 -7.57
CA ASP A 235 -5.66 -33.88 -7.03
C ASP A 235 -5.03 -34.93 -6.09
N GLY A 236 -5.21 -34.73 -4.79
CA GLY A 236 -4.57 -35.53 -3.75
C GLY A 236 -3.04 -35.40 -3.80
N THR A 237 -2.36 -36.44 -4.27
CA THR A 237 -0.89 -36.46 -4.42
C THR A 237 -0.43 -36.35 -5.87
N THR A 238 -1.36 -36.26 -6.82
CA THR A 238 -1.08 -36.23 -8.25
C THR A 238 -1.15 -34.80 -8.76
N TRP A 239 -0.27 -34.46 -9.69
CA TRP A 239 -0.28 -33.19 -10.41
C TRP A 239 -0.59 -33.46 -11.86
N ASP A 240 -1.74 -32.99 -12.33
CA ASP A 240 -2.20 -33.20 -13.69
C ASP A 240 -1.99 -31.94 -14.52
N LEU A 241 -1.46 -32.10 -15.73
CA LEU A 241 -1.40 -31.02 -16.72
C LEU A 241 -2.83 -30.65 -17.11
N MET A 242 -3.24 -29.45 -16.73
CA MET A 242 -4.58 -28.93 -16.99
C MET A 242 -4.65 -28.20 -18.33
N ARG A 243 -3.64 -27.38 -18.65
CA ARG A 243 -3.64 -26.56 -19.86
C ARG A 243 -2.23 -26.10 -20.28
N LYS A 244 -2.00 -26.07 -21.60
CA LYS A 244 -0.95 -25.25 -22.24
C LYS A 244 -1.52 -23.86 -22.57
N LEU A 245 -0.85 -22.83 -22.10
CA LEU A 245 -1.11 -21.41 -22.35
C LEU A 245 -0.16 -20.93 -23.45
N ILE A 246 -0.72 -20.14 -24.36
CA ILE A 246 -0.06 -19.56 -25.52
C ILE A 246 -0.56 -18.12 -25.67
N ALA A 247 0.27 -17.23 -26.21
CA ALA A 247 -0.18 -15.91 -26.63
C ALA A 247 -1.09 -16.04 -27.86
N ASP A 248 -2.25 -15.36 -27.87
CA ASP A 248 -3.21 -15.42 -29.00
C ASP A 248 -2.64 -14.78 -30.29
N ASP A 249 -1.68 -13.88 -30.13
CA ASP A 249 -0.90 -13.18 -31.16
C ASP A 249 0.56 -13.67 -31.24
N GLY A 250 0.90 -14.78 -30.58
CA GLY A 250 2.27 -15.26 -30.48
C GLY A 250 2.96 -15.45 -31.84
N ALA A 251 4.17 -14.92 -31.93
CA ALA A 251 5.05 -14.91 -33.08
C ALA A 251 6.42 -15.52 -32.72
N SER A 252 7.29 -15.65 -33.73
CA SER A 252 8.62 -16.21 -33.54
C SER A 252 9.50 -15.24 -32.75
N GLY A 253 10.09 -15.72 -31.65
CA GLY A 253 11.04 -14.95 -30.85
C GLY A 253 10.43 -14.16 -29.69
N ASP A 254 9.11 -14.17 -29.50
CA ASP A 254 8.43 -13.43 -28.42
C ASP A 254 8.79 -13.95 -27.03
N ARG A 255 9.18 -15.23 -26.94
CA ARG A 255 9.63 -15.91 -25.72
C ARG A 255 8.59 -15.85 -24.59
N PHE A 256 7.33 -16.07 -24.94
CA PHE A 256 6.24 -16.20 -23.97
C PHE A 256 6.57 -17.28 -22.93
N GLY A 257 6.39 -16.97 -21.64
CA GLY A 257 6.74 -17.89 -20.55
C GLY A 257 8.15 -17.67 -19.99
N VAL A 258 8.87 -16.60 -20.40
CA VAL A 258 10.14 -16.22 -19.76
C VAL A 258 9.97 -16.01 -18.26
N SER A 259 8.81 -15.48 -17.87
CA SER A 259 8.43 -15.14 -16.50
C SER A 259 6.96 -15.52 -16.30
N VAL A 260 6.64 -16.06 -15.12
CA VAL A 260 5.29 -16.48 -14.77
C VAL A 260 5.00 -16.12 -13.32
N ALA A 261 3.76 -15.71 -13.04
CA ALA A 261 3.26 -15.50 -11.69
C ALA A 261 1.79 -15.94 -11.60
N ILE A 262 1.33 -16.32 -10.40
CA ILE A 262 -0.04 -16.78 -10.19
C ILE A 262 -0.54 -16.37 -8.80
N SER A 263 -1.73 -15.79 -8.74
CA SER A 263 -2.48 -15.53 -7.51
C SER A 263 -3.89 -16.09 -7.68
N ASP A 264 -4.22 -17.11 -6.89
CA ASP A 264 -5.50 -17.81 -6.87
C ASP A 264 -5.94 -18.36 -8.24
N ASP A 265 -6.76 -17.60 -8.95
CA ASP A 265 -7.35 -17.93 -10.25
C ASP A 265 -6.84 -17.03 -11.38
N THR A 266 -5.86 -16.16 -11.12
CA THR A 266 -5.27 -15.24 -12.10
C THR A 266 -3.80 -15.63 -12.32
N ALA A 267 -3.43 -15.90 -13.57
CA ALA A 267 -2.07 -16.21 -13.97
C ALA A 267 -1.55 -15.14 -14.94
N VAL A 268 -0.28 -14.80 -14.80
CA VAL A 268 0.41 -13.75 -15.55
C VAL A 268 1.62 -14.37 -16.23
N VAL A 269 1.80 -14.09 -17.52
CA VAL A 269 2.90 -14.63 -18.31
C VAL A 269 3.55 -13.52 -19.13
N GLY A 270 4.86 -13.34 -18.97
CA GLY A 270 5.64 -12.36 -19.73
C GLY A 270 6.17 -12.90 -21.06
N ALA A 271 6.30 -12.00 -22.03
CA ALA A 271 6.89 -12.20 -23.35
C ALA A 271 7.73 -10.97 -23.70
N TYR A 272 8.91 -10.88 -23.11
CA TYR A 272 9.74 -9.66 -23.11
C TYR A 272 10.33 -9.25 -24.47
N LEU A 273 10.22 -10.12 -25.48
CA LEU A 273 10.63 -9.84 -26.86
C LEU A 273 9.45 -9.73 -27.82
N ASP A 274 8.22 -9.82 -27.31
CA ASP A 274 7.03 -9.56 -28.11
C ASP A 274 7.03 -8.13 -28.65
N SER A 275 6.49 -7.98 -29.85
CA SER A 275 6.34 -6.69 -30.52
C SER A 275 4.89 -6.26 -30.52
N ASP A 276 4.58 -5.23 -29.74
CA ASP A 276 3.19 -4.81 -29.57
C ASP A 276 2.63 -3.99 -30.74
N SER A 277 3.47 -3.61 -31.71
CA SER A 277 2.98 -2.76 -32.79
C SER A 277 2.25 -3.50 -33.91
N ASP A 278 0.94 -3.27 -33.91
CA ASP A 278 0.05 -3.18 -35.08
C ASP A 278 0.48 -2.04 -36.06
N SER A 279 1.74 -1.57 -35.97
CA SER A 279 2.29 -0.57 -36.88
C SER A 279 2.74 -1.26 -38.16
N GLU A 280 2.42 -0.68 -39.32
CA GLU A 280 3.01 -1.09 -40.59
C GLU A 280 4.53 -0.85 -40.53
N ILE A 281 5.29 -1.78 -39.95
CA ILE A 281 6.75 -1.71 -39.87
C ILE A 281 7.30 -1.91 -41.29
N GLU A 282 8.08 -0.92 -41.75
CA GLU A 282 8.95 -1.11 -42.91
C GLU A 282 9.90 -2.27 -42.60
N ILE A 283 9.70 -3.41 -43.27
CA ILE A 283 10.65 -4.51 -43.28
C ILE A 283 11.97 -3.98 -43.86
N GLU A 284 12.87 -3.51 -43.01
CA GLU A 284 14.25 -3.31 -43.42
C GLU A 284 14.95 -4.67 -43.35
N ILE A 285 15.22 -5.23 -44.52
CA ILE A 285 16.02 -6.45 -44.67
C ILE A 285 17.46 -6.04 -44.40
N GLU A 286 17.96 -6.28 -43.18
CA GLU A 286 19.39 -6.15 -42.92
C GLU A 286 20.12 -7.38 -43.45
N CYS A 287 21.11 -7.11 -44.31
CA CYS A 287 21.99 -8.13 -44.85
C CYS A 287 23.35 -8.04 -44.15
N PHE A 288 23.71 -9.06 -43.38
CA PHE A 288 25.06 -9.19 -42.84
C PHE A 288 25.86 -10.24 -43.63
N GLU A 289 27.14 -9.95 -43.87
CA GLU A 289 28.08 -10.88 -44.50
C GLU A 289 28.54 -11.91 -43.46
N ASP A 290 27.90 -13.08 -43.45
CA ASP A 290 28.34 -14.19 -42.62
C ASP A 290 29.58 -14.88 -43.24
N PRO A 291 30.68 -15.06 -42.48
CA PRO A 291 31.93 -15.61 -43.00
C PRO A 291 31.88 -17.11 -43.36
N PHE A 292 30.77 -17.81 -43.09
CA PHE A 292 30.55 -19.22 -43.41
C PHE A 292 29.35 -19.47 -44.36
N ALA A 293 28.35 -18.59 -44.39
CA ALA A 293 27.10 -18.74 -45.14
C ALA A 293 26.92 -17.73 -46.29
N GLY A 294 27.77 -16.68 -46.38
CA GLY A 294 27.56 -15.56 -47.31
C GLY A 294 26.51 -14.57 -46.78
N ALA A 295 26.10 -13.59 -47.60
CA ALA A 295 25.13 -12.59 -47.18
C ALA A 295 23.79 -13.23 -46.77
N ILE A 296 23.45 -13.12 -45.49
CA ILE A 296 22.17 -13.55 -44.91
C ILE A 296 21.33 -12.29 -44.74
N CYS A 297 20.09 -12.32 -45.22
CA CYS A 297 19.18 -11.19 -45.27
C CYS A 297 17.87 -11.63 -44.62
N GLU A 298 17.67 -11.30 -43.34
CA GLU A 298 16.47 -11.71 -42.60
C GLU A 298 15.63 -10.47 -42.21
N PRO A 299 14.30 -10.59 -42.12
CA PRO A 299 13.46 -9.55 -41.54
C PRO A 299 13.83 -9.36 -40.06
N VAL A 300 14.27 -8.17 -39.67
CA VAL A 300 14.48 -7.81 -38.26
C VAL A 300 13.26 -7.04 -37.79
N ASN A 301 12.48 -7.63 -36.89
CA ASN A 301 11.47 -6.91 -36.12
C ASN A 301 12.18 -6.24 -34.94
N TYR A 302 12.24 -4.91 -34.94
CA TYR A 302 13.00 -4.14 -33.96
C TYR A 302 12.20 -3.75 -32.72
N ASP A 303 10.89 -3.92 -32.75
CA ASP A 303 10.01 -3.49 -31.68
C ASP A 303 9.93 -4.56 -30.60
N ARG A 304 11.02 -4.75 -29.84
CA ARG A 304 11.10 -5.70 -28.71
C ARG A 304 10.70 -5.01 -27.40
N SER A 305 9.58 -4.29 -27.45
CA SER A 305 9.05 -3.54 -26.30
C SER A 305 8.62 -4.49 -25.19
N GLY A 306 8.07 -5.64 -25.58
CA GLY A 306 7.66 -6.72 -24.69
C GLY A 306 6.24 -6.58 -24.17
N SER A 307 5.63 -7.71 -23.82
CA SER A 307 4.22 -7.80 -23.44
C SER A 307 3.98 -8.71 -22.25
N VAL A 308 2.83 -8.53 -21.59
CA VAL A 308 2.36 -9.43 -20.52
C VAL A 308 0.93 -9.90 -20.80
N TYR A 309 0.68 -11.18 -20.62
CA TYR A 309 -0.62 -11.81 -20.86
C TYR A 309 -1.23 -12.29 -19.56
N ILE A 310 -2.51 -12.00 -19.38
CA ILE A 310 -3.28 -12.36 -18.20
C ILE A 310 -4.26 -13.45 -18.58
N PHE A 311 -4.26 -14.53 -17.80
CA PHE A 311 -5.21 -15.62 -17.91
C PHE A 311 -6.02 -15.73 -16.63
N LYS A 312 -7.35 -15.85 -16.78
CA LYS A 312 -8.27 -16.02 -15.65
C LYS A 312 -8.91 -17.40 -15.69
N ARG A 313 -8.97 -18.06 -14.54
CA ARG A 313 -9.66 -19.34 -14.37
C ARG A 313 -11.09 -19.12 -13.88
N SER A 314 -12.06 -19.50 -14.71
CA SER A 314 -13.48 -19.58 -14.31
C SER A 314 -14.00 -20.99 -14.52
N ASN A 315 -14.62 -21.58 -13.49
CA ASN A 315 -15.15 -22.95 -13.53
C ASN A 315 -14.12 -23.99 -14.03
N SER A 316 -12.88 -23.90 -13.54
CA SER A 316 -11.73 -24.73 -13.96
C SER A 316 -11.22 -24.49 -15.38
N ILE A 317 -11.77 -23.54 -16.13
CA ILE A 317 -11.31 -23.21 -17.48
C ILE A 317 -10.50 -21.91 -17.41
N TRP A 318 -9.26 -21.98 -17.88
CA TRP A 318 -8.41 -20.80 -18.08
C TRP A 318 -8.75 -20.14 -19.41
N THR A 319 -8.84 -18.81 -19.45
CA THR A 319 -9.01 -18.05 -20.69
C THR A 319 -8.16 -16.79 -20.64
N THR A 320 -7.68 -16.32 -21.79
CA THR A 320 -7.07 -14.99 -21.89
C THR A 320 -8.07 -13.95 -21.39
N GLU A 321 -7.64 -13.13 -20.43
CA GLU A 321 -8.39 -12.01 -19.85
C GLU A 321 -7.94 -10.69 -20.48
N ALA A 322 -6.62 -10.47 -20.58
CA ALA A 322 -6.05 -9.25 -21.14
C ALA A 322 -4.61 -9.47 -21.66
N LYS A 323 -4.15 -8.54 -22.50
CA LYS A 323 -2.74 -8.28 -22.81
C LYS A 323 -2.42 -6.88 -22.27
N LEU A 324 -1.27 -6.74 -21.63
CA LEU A 324 -0.77 -5.48 -21.08
C LEU A 324 0.51 -5.07 -21.80
N SER A 325 0.62 -3.77 -22.03
CA SER A 325 1.80 -3.07 -22.52
C SER A 325 2.07 -1.84 -21.65
N ALA A 326 3.29 -1.32 -21.68
CA ALA A 326 3.63 -0.07 -21.00
C ALA A 326 3.01 1.13 -21.74
N GLU A 327 2.45 2.11 -21.03
CA GLU A 327 1.88 3.32 -21.68
C GLU A 327 2.92 4.14 -22.44
N ASP A 328 4.19 3.99 -22.08
CA ASP A 328 5.36 4.61 -22.69
C ASP A 328 6.26 3.59 -23.40
N GLU A 329 5.68 2.48 -23.86
CA GLU A 329 6.38 1.43 -24.59
C GLU A 329 7.40 1.96 -25.62
N SER A 330 8.62 1.46 -25.52
CA SER A 330 9.68 1.70 -26.49
C SER A 330 10.39 0.39 -26.85
N ALA A 331 11.01 0.38 -28.02
CA ALA A 331 11.76 -0.76 -28.51
C ALA A 331 12.90 -1.11 -27.55
N ASP A 332 13.09 -2.41 -27.32
CA ASP A 332 14.16 -2.98 -26.50
C ASP A 332 14.03 -2.75 -24.98
N ASP A 333 12.90 -2.28 -24.46
CA ASP A 333 12.66 -2.05 -23.02
C ASP A 333 12.51 -3.35 -22.21
N PHE A 334 12.13 -4.44 -22.87
CA PHE A 334 11.96 -5.78 -22.31
C PHE A 334 10.87 -5.88 -21.22
N PHE A 335 9.76 -5.17 -21.43
CA PHE A 335 8.58 -5.27 -20.58
C PHE A 335 8.08 -6.71 -20.50
N GLY A 336 7.92 -7.23 -19.28
CA GLY A 336 7.54 -8.64 -19.05
C GLY A 336 8.71 -9.58 -18.80
N GLN A 337 9.96 -9.08 -18.74
CA GLN A 337 11.10 -9.93 -18.35
C GLN A 337 10.94 -10.49 -16.94
N SER A 338 10.31 -9.74 -16.03
CA SER A 338 9.92 -10.22 -14.70
C SER A 338 8.49 -9.79 -14.39
N VAL A 339 7.73 -10.66 -13.72
CA VAL A 339 6.33 -10.41 -13.35
C VAL A 339 6.07 -10.87 -11.93
N ALA A 340 5.23 -10.14 -11.21
CA ALA A 340 4.66 -10.53 -9.92
C ALA A 340 3.17 -10.19 -9.90
N ILE A 341 2.38 -11.00 -9.20
CA ILE A 341 0.96 -10.73 -8.98
C ILE A 341 0.61 -11.07 -7.54
N LYS A 342 -0.22 -10.21 -6.93
CA LYS A 342 -0.87 -10.47 -5.66
C LYS A 342 -2.25 -9.86 -5.74
N ASP A 343 -3.26 -10.71 -5.56
CA ASP A 343 -4.67 -10.33 -5.63
C ASP A 343 -5.02 -9.66 -6.96
N ASP A 344 -5.34 -8.36 -6.96
CA ASP A 344 -5.73 -7.56 -8.13
C ASP A 344 -4.62 -6.62 -8.64
N THR A 345 -3.40 -6.75 -8.12
CA THR A 345 -2.24 -5.92 -8.50
C THR A 345 -1.19 -6.76 -9.22
N ILE A 346 -0.70 -6.26 -10.36
CA ILE A 346 0.40 -6.83 -11.13
C ILE A 346 1.57 -5.86 -11.14
N VAL A 347 2.78 -6.37 -10.97
CA VAL A 347 4.02 -5.62 -11.18
C VAL A 347 4.79 -6.27 -12.33
N VAL A 348 5.25 -5.46 -13.28
CA VAL A 348 6.01 -5.90 -14.45
C VAL A 348 7.33 -5.15 -14.52
N GLY A 349 8.43 -5.88 -14.65
CA GLY A 349 9.76 -5.30 -14.89
C GLY A 349 10.07 -5.11 -16.38
N ALA A 350 10.70 -3.98 -16.70
CA ALA A 350 11.27 -3.65 -18.00
C ALA A 350 12.71 -3.13 -17.80
N PRO A 351 13.68 -4.03 -17.57
CA PRO A 351 15.02 -3.64 -17.12
C PRO A 351 15.86 -2.92 -18.17
N ARG A 352 15.38 -2.77 -19.41
CA ARG A 352 16.10 -2.03 -20.45
C ARG A 352 15.45 -0.72 -20.84
N ASP A 353 14.31 -0.38 -20.22
CA ASP A 353 13.71 0.95 -20.28
C ASP A 353 14.77 2.03 -20.00
N ASP A 354 14.75 3.09 -20.81
CA ASP A 354 15.84 4.06 -20.86
C ASP A 354 15.48 5.47 -20.36
N ASP A 355 14.32 5.63 -19.73
CA ASP A 355 13.83 6.91 -19.21
C ASP A 355 14.67 7.48 -18.06
N GLY A 356 15.34 6.62 -17.29
CA GLY A 356 16.31 6.99 -16.25
C GLY A 356 17.76 7.08 -16.75
N GLY A 357 18.02 6.81 -18.03
CA GLY A 357 19.36 6.56 -18.59
C GLY A 357 19.39 5.24 -19.37
N SER A 358 20.38 5.05 -20.25
CA SER A 358 20.42 3.88 -21.15
C SER A 358 20.36 2.55 -20.39
N MET A 359 19.29 1.77 -20.57
CA MET A 359 19.06 0.50 -19.84
C MET A 359 19.11 0.67 -18.32
N SER A 360 18.62 1.79 -17.81
CA SER A 360 18.49 2.05 -16.38
C SER A 360 17.38 1.20 -15.76
N GLY A 361 16.33 0.91 -16.54
CA GLY A 361 15.25 0.01 -16.21
C GLY A 361 14.12 0.64 -15.40
N SER A 362 12.94 0.07 -15.55
CA SER A 362 11.70 0.49 -14.90
C SER A 362 10.87 -0.70 -14.41
N ALA A 363 9.93 -0.43 -13.51
CA ALA A 363 8.87 -1.36 -13.13
C ALA A 363 7.50 -0.68 -13.23
N TYR A 364 6.49 -1.42 -13.65
CA TYR A 364 5.16 -0.91 -13.94
C TYR A 364 4.12 -1.63 -13.10
N VAL A 365 3.14 -0.89 -12.59
CA VAL A 365 2.10 -1.38 -11.71
C VAL A 365 0.77 -1.27 -12.41
N PHE A 366 0.06 -2.39 -12.47
CA PHE A 366 -1.28 -2.47 -13.04
C PHE A 366 -2.25 -2.93 -11.96
N GLU A 367 -3.41 -2.28 -11.91
CA GLU A 367 -4.50 -2.62 -11.00
C GLU A 367 -5.72 -3.08 -11.78
N ARG A 368 -6.43 -4.07 -11.24
CA ARG A 368 -7.71 -4.52 -11.80
C ARG A 368 -8.88 -3.83 -11.12
N SER A 369 -9.68 -3.12 -11.91
CA SER A 369 -10.97 -2.57 -11.49
C SER A 369 -12.07 -2.96 -12.49
N ASP A 370 -13.19 -3.49 -11.99
CA ASP A 370 -14.33 -3.92 -12.81
C ASP A 370 -13.96 -4.81 -14.03
N SER A 371 -13.01 -5.75 -13.84
CA SER A 371 -12.45 -6.63 -14.89
C SER A 371 -11.61 -5.93 -15.97
N THR A 372 -11.20 -4.68 -15.74
CA THR A 372 -10.28 -3.93 -16.60
C THR A 372 -8.98 -3.72 -15.86
N TRP A 373 -7.86 -3.90 -16.55
CA TRP A 373 -6.53 -3.60 -16.02
C TRP A 373 -6.08 -2.22 -16.54
N SER A 374 -5.60 -1.37 -15.64
CA SER A 374 -5.02 -0.06 -15.97
C SER A 374 -3.63 0.07 -15.37
N GLN A 375 -2.72 0.71 -16.11
CA GLN A 375 -1.42 1.11 -15.57
C GLN A 375 -1.64 2.27 -14.60
N GLU A 376 -1.24 2.10 -13.34
CA GLU A 376 -1.40 3.13 -12.31
C GLU A 376 -0.08 3.86 -12.04
N ILE A 377 1.04 3.12 -12.08
CA ILE A 377 2.34 3.64 -11.66
C ILE A 377 3.45 3.11 -12.58
N LYS A 378 4.33 4.01 -13.02
CA LYS A 378 5.69 3.68 -13.47
C LYS A 378 6.67 4.02 -12.34
N ILE A 379 7.54 3.08 -12.01
CA ILE A 379 8.57 3.19 -10.99
C ILE A 379 9.92 3.19 -11.69
N THR A 380 10.66 4.27 -11.53
CA THR A 380 12.10 4.36 -11.84
C THR A 380 12.89 4.38 -10.53
N ALA A 381 14.14 3.92 -10.56
CA ALA A 381 15.03 4.08 -9.42
C ALA A 381 15.35 5.58 -9.20
N THR A 382 15.34 6.06 -7.95
CA THR A 382 15.55 7.48 -7.61
C THR A 382 16.90 8.05 -8.03
N ASP A 383 17.85 7.17 -8.21
CA ASP A 383 19.25 7.37 -8.59
C ASP A 383 19.60 6.51 -9.81
N ALA A 384 18.61 6.20 -10.64
CA ALA A 384 18.79 5.49 -11.90
C ALA A 384 19.99 6.03 -12.71
N ASP A 385 20.90 5.14 -13.06
CA ASP A 385 21.97 5.38 -14.03
C ASP A 385 21.96 4.30 -15.11
N GLY A 386 22.70 4.55 -16.19
CA GLY A 386 22.76 3.66 -17.33
C GLY A 386 23.30 2.27 -16.95
N SER A 387 22.63 1.23 -17.45
CA SER A 387 22.92 -0.18 -17.25
C SER A 387 22.61 -0.76 -15.87
N ASP A 388 21.98 -0.02 -14.95
CA ASP A 388 21.59 -0.53 -13.63
C ASP A 388 20.53 -1.64 -13.69
N GLN A 389 19.70 -1.61 -14.74
CA GLN A 389 18.68 -2.60 -15.06
C GLN A 389 17.67 -2.85 -13.92
N PHE A 390 17.15 -1.78 -13.33
CA PHE A 390 16.06 -1.84 -12.37
C PHE A 390 14.84 -2.56 -12.96
N GLY A 391 14.21 -3.45 -12.20
CA GLY A 391 13.13 -4.31 -12.70
C GLY A 391 13.62 -5.64 -13.29
N THR A 392 14.92 -5.96 -13.19
CA THR A 392 15.43 -7.30 -13.55
C THR A 392 14.72 -8.40 -12.75
N SER A 393 14.40 -8.11 -11.49
CA SER A 393 13.50 -8.91 -10.68
C SER A 393 12.51 -8.00 -9.97
N VAL A 394 11.26 -8.46 -9.86
CA VAL A 394 10.19 -7.76 -9.15
C VAL A 394 9.49 -8.71 -8.18
N SER A 395 9.01 -8.16 -7.06
CA SER A 395 8.17 -8.87 -6.11
C SER A 395 7.13 -7.91 -5.55
N LEU A 396 5.97 -8.47 -5.21
CA LEU A 396 4.88 -7.78 -4.57
C LEU A 396 4.54 -8.52 -3.28
N LEU A 397 4.41 -7.79 -2.17
CA LEU A 397 3.98 -8.34 -0.90
C LEU A 397 2.94 -7.44 -0.24
N ILE A 398 2.13 -8.04 0.61
CA ILE A 398 1.22 -7.35 1.53
C ILE A 398 1.64 -7.77 2.94
N THR A 399 1.94 -6.80 3.80
CA THR A 399 2.39 -7.01 5.18
C THR A 399 1.26 -7.55 6.06
N SER A 400 1.60 -7.97 7.28
CA SER A 400 0.59 -8.32 8.28
C SER A 400 -0.25 -7.11 8.73
N SER A 401 0.24 -5.89 8.52
CA SER A 401 -0.50 -4.63 8.69
C SER A 401 -1.33 -4.22 7.47
N ASN A 402 -1.40 -5.07 6.43
CA ASN A 402 -2.10 -4.81 5.18
C ASN A 402 -1.52 -3.64 4.35
N GLU A 403 -0.21 -3.39 4.49
CA GLU A 403 0.55 -2.47 3.64
C GLU A 403 1.10 -3.21 2.43
N GLN A 404 0.88 -2.68 1.23
CA GLN A 404 1.42 -3.21 0.00
C GLN A 404 2.79 -2.60 -0.29
N PHE A 405 3.76 -3.46 -0.60
CA PHE A 405 5.10 -3.06 -1.02
C PHE A 405 5.46 -3.70 -2.36
N ILE A 406 5.99 -2.86 -3.25
CA ILE A 406 6.66 -3.29 -4.46
C ILE A 406 8.15 -3.29 -4.22
N ILE A 407 8.81 -4.35 -4.64
CA ILE A 407 10.25 -4.54 -4.52
C ILE A 407 10.80 -4.78 -5.92
N GLY A 408 11.79 -3.99 -6.33
CA GLY A 408 12.48 -4.13 -7.60
C GLY A 408 13.98 -4.25 -7.42
N GLY A 409 14.60 -5.20 -8.12
CA GLY A 409 16.04 -5.41 -8.14
C GLY A 409 16.73 -4.72 -9.32
N ALA A 410 17.88 -4.11 -9.05
CA ALA A 410 18.80 -3.52 -10.02
C ALA A 410 20.19 -4.17 -9.84
N PRO A 411 20.40 -5.40 -10.31
CA PRO A 411 21.62 -6.17 -10.01
C PRO A 411 22.90 -5.60 -10.64
N TYR A 412 22.80 -4.63 -11.54
CA TYR A 412 23.94 -4.03 -12.21
C TYR A 412 24.31 -2.65 -11.64
N ASP A 413 23.49 -2.10 -10.75
CA ASP A 413 23.74 -0.87 -10.01
C ASP A 413 25.15 -0.85 -9.40
N ASP A 414 25.89 0.24 -9.67
CA ASP A 414 27.31 0.33 -9.40
C ASP A 414 27.73 1.42 -8.41
N ASP A 415 26.76 1.98 -7.66
CA ASP A 415 26.98 3.03 -6.67
C ASP A 415 27.99 2.65 -5.57
N LEU A 416 28.06 1.36 -5.22
CA LEU A 416 29.02 0.82 -4.25
C LEU A 416 30.12 -0.03 -4.90
N GLY A 417 30.36 0.16 -6.19
CA GLY A 417 31.35 -0.55 -6.99
C GLY A 417 30.71 -1.31 -8.14
N SER A 418 31.49 -1.60 -9.19
CA SER A 418 30.98 -2.20 -10.43
C SER A 418 30.05 -3.39 -10.15
N ASN A 419 28.79 -3.27 -10.56
CA ASN A 419 27.79 -4.33 -10.44
C ASN A 419 27.60 -4.87 -9.01
N SER A 420 27.73 -4.00 -7.99
CA SER A 420 27.39 -4.38 -6.61
C SER A 420 25.93 -4.81 -6.48
N GLY A 421 25.06 -4.15 -7.24
CA GLY A 421 23.63 -4.37 -7.27
C GLY A 421 22.91 -3.70 -6.09
N SER A 422 21.63 -3.39 -6.32
CA SER A 422 20.75 -2.69 -5.39
C SER A 422 19.33 -3.26 -5.44
N VAL A 423 18.57 -3.02 -4.37
CA VAL A 423 17.12 -3.29 -4.32
C VAL A 423 16.40 -2.03 -3.88
N TYR A 424 15.31 -1.72 -4.56
CA TYR A 424 14.43 -0.62 -4.21
C TYR A 424 13.11 -1.17 -3.70
N TYR A 425 12.54 -0.52 -2.70
CA TYR A 425 11.18 -0.81 -2.26
C TYR A 425 10.33 0.46 -2.19
N ASN A 426 9.07 0.29 -2.58
CA ASN A 426 8.07 1.34 -2.69
C ASN A 426 6.81 0.88 -1.95
N PRO A 427 6.39 1.52 -0.84
CA PRO A 427 5.04 1.36 -0.33
C PRO A 427 4.05 1.92 -1.36
N THR A 428 3.12 1.10 -1.82
CA THR A 428 2.16 1.45 -2.88
C THR A 428 0.72 1.41 -2.43
N ASN A 429 0.41 0.89 -1.24
CA ASN A 429 -0.91 1.03 -0.63
C ASN A 429 -0.74 0.84 0.88
N SER A 430 -0.72 1.93 1.65
CA SER A 430 -0.57 1.86 3.11
C SER A 430 -1.89 2.27 3.74
N PRO A 431 -2.55 1.43 4.56
CA PRO A 431 -3.78 1.84 5.20
C PRO A 431 -3.47 3.00 6.16
N GLY A 432 -4.09 4.15 5.92
CA GLY A 432 -3.78 5.38 6.64
C GLY A 432 -3.80 5.21 8.16
N SER A 433 -2.82 5.76 8.87
CA SER A 433 -2.74 5.69 10.34
C SER A 433 -3.70 6.66 11.01
N ILE A 434 -4.40 6.24 12.06
CA ILE A 434 -5.36 7.07 12.81
C ILE A 434 -4.77 7.46 14.18
N THR A 435 -4.79 8.76 14.49
CA THR A 435 -4.46 9.30 15.82
C THR A 435 -5.53 10.31 16.27
N GLY A 436 -5.38 10.87 17.47
CA GLY A 436 -6.28 11.91 17.98
C GLY A 436 -7.22 11.41 19.09
N SER A 437 -8.40 12.01 19.17
CA SER A 437 -9.37 11.76 20.24
C SER A 437 -10.16 10.49 19.96
N THR A 438 -9.87 9.42 20.70
CA THR A 438 -10.53 8.10 20.54
C THR A 438 -11.54 7.80 21.64
N SER A 439 -11.82 8.76 22.51
CA SER A 439 -12.83 8.62 23.55
C SER A 439 -13.40 9.96 24.02
N ALA A 440 -14.62 9.93 24.56
CA ALA A 440 -15.19 11.03 25.33
C ALA A 440 -16.01 10.53 26.52
N ASP A 441 -15.88 11.24 27.64
CA ASP A 441 -16.76 11.11 28.79
C ASP A 441 -17.76 12.27 28.77
N ILE A 442 -19.06 11.96 28.82
CA ILE A 442 -20.13 12.94 28.75
C ILE A 442 -21.21 12.67 29.80
N PHE A 443 -21.98 13.69 30.12
CA PHE A 443 -23.18 13.53 30.94
C PHE A 443 -24.39 13.18 30.08
N VAL A 444 -25.43 12.60 30.70
CA VAL A 444 -26.73 12.34 30.06
C VAL A 444 -27.24 13.62 29.38
N GLY A 445 -27.63 13.52 28.10
CA GLY A 445 -28.07 14.68 27.29
C GLY A 445 -26.94 15.58 26.79
N GLY A 446 -25.69 15.27 27.13
CA GLY A 446 -24.49 15.94 26.61
C GLY A 446 -24.09 15.49 25.21
N VAL A 447 -23.13 16.22 24.63
CA VAL A 447 -22.55 15.95 23.31
C VAL A 447 -21.06 15.66 23.47
N GLY A 448 -20.64 14.47 23.03
CA GLY A 448 -19.23 14.10 22.91
C GLY A 448 -18.65 14.69 21.64
N LYS A 449 -17.42 15.20 21.72
CA LYS A 449 -16.69 15.73 20.57
C LYS A 449 -15.24 15.31 20.63
N GLY A 450 -14.64 15.17 19.46
CA GLY A 450 -13.20 14.98 19.33
C GLY A 450 -12.78 15.15 17.88
N THR A 451 -11.49 14.99 17.65
CA THR A 451 -10.91 15.05 16.31
C THR A 451 -10.00 13.86 16.12
N LEU A 452 -10.23 13.11 15.06
CA LEU A 452 -9.29 12.14 14.54
C LEU A 452 -8.38 12.82 13.52
N LEU A 453 -7.13 12.40 13.49
CA LEU A 453 -6.16 12.78 12.48
C LEU A 453 -5.77 11.52 11.74
N ALA A 454 -5.79 11.57 10.41
CA ALA A 454 -5.26 10.51 9.58
C ALA A 454 -3.95 10.98 8.94
N THR A 455 -2.96 10.10 8.93
CA THR A 455 -1.74 10.29 8.14
C THR A 455 -1.53 9.07 7.30
N ASP A 456 -1.33 9.29 6.01
CA ASP A 456 -0.94 8.24 5.08
C ASP A 456 0.33 8.66 4.31
N ILE A 457 1.19 7.69 4.02
CA ILE A 457 2.46 7.91 3.34
C ILE A 457 2.29 8.05 1.82
N ASN A 458 1.19 7.52 1.26
CA ASN A 458 0.84 7.57 -0.15
C ASN A 458 -0.05 8.79 -0.48
N GLY A 459 -0.86 9.25 0.48
CA GLY A 459 -1.67 10.46 0.37
C GLY A 459 -3.08 10.26 0.94
N LEU A 460 -3.74 11.37 1.25
CA LEU A 460 -5.18 11.39 1.61
C LEU A 460 -5.88 12.43 0.74
N THR A 461 -5.78 12.26 -0.57
CA THR A 461 -6.04 13.35 -1.54
C THR A 461 -7.49 13.46 -2.01
N ASP A 462 -8.33 12.44 -1.79
CA ASP A 462 -9.71 12.38 -2.29
C ASP A 462 -10.72 13.22 -1.49
N GLY A 463 -10.34 13.63 -0.26
CA GLY A 463 -11.18 14.44 0.63
C GLY A 463 -12.36 13.69 1.28
N THR A 464 -12.45 12.37 1.17
CA THR A 464 -13.53 11.50 1.70
C THR A 464 -13.02 10.31 2.51
N TYR A 465 -11.95 10.49 3.27
CA TYR A 465 -11.27 9.37 3.91
C TYR A 465 -11.92 8.90 5.22
N PHE A 466 -12.57 9.76 6.03
CA PHE A 466 -13.27 9.27 7.23
C PHE A 466 -14.72 8.83 6.97
N THR A 467 -15.06 7.60 7.36
CA THR A 467 -16.43 7.06 7.31
C THR A 467 -16.80 6.34 8.61
N ILE A 468 -18.06 6.37 9.02
CA ILE A 468 -18.54 5.57 10.17
C ILE A 468 -19.10 4.25 9.62
N THR A 469 -18.52 3.13 10.01
CA THR A 469 -18.83 1.80 9.47
C THR A 469 -19.58 0.89 10.43
N SER A 470 -19.53 1.17 11.74
CA SER A 470 -20.26 0.41 12.77
C SER A 470 -21.39 1.22 13.40
N PRO A 471 -22.56 0.61 13.69
CA PRO A 471 -23.69 1.31 14.30
C PRO A 471 -23.44 1.69 15.76
N GLN A 472 -24.03 2.81 16.18
CA GLN A 472 -24.19 3.20 17.58
C GLN A 472 -25.43 2.52 18.16
N ALA A 473 -25.40 2.11 19.44
CA ALA A 473 -26.54 1.43 20.05
C ALA A 473 -27.50 2.40 20.77
N TYR A 474 -26.97 3.49 21.32
CA TYR A 474 -27.66 4.38 22.26
C TYR A 474 -27.44 5.87 21.98
N GLY A 475 -27.03 6.24 20.77
CA GLY A 475 -26.84 7.62 20.35
C GLY A 475 -26.78 7.80 18.85
N VAL A 476 -26.39 8.99 18.39
CA VAL A 476 -26.14 9.32 16.99
C VAL A 476 -24.73 9.88 16.86
N ALA A 477 -23.92 9.25 16.03
CA ALA A 477 -22.55 9.67 15.73
C ALA A 477 -22.50 10.33 14.35
N GLY A 478 -21.65 11.36 14.22
CA GLY A 478 -21.30 11.98 12.94
C GLY A 478 -19.82 12.28 12.91
N ILE A 479 -19.24 12.28 11.71
CA ILE A 479 -17.85 12.66 11.48
C ILE A 479 -17.78 13.52 10.22
N ASP A 480 -16.98 14.58 10.28
CA ASP A 480 -16.59 15.33 9.10
C ASP A 480 -15.54 14.54 8.32
N GLN A 481 -15.86 14.20 7.08
CA GLN A 481 -15.07 13.30 6.25
C GLN A 481 -13.68 13.86 5.89
N LEU A 482 -13.50 15.18 5.99
CA LEU A 482 -12.27 15.88 5.61
C LEU A 482 -11.45 16.31 6.82
N THR A 483 -12.09 16.70 7.92
CA THR A 483 -11.39 17.23 9.10
C THR A 483 -11.21 16.21 10.21
N GLY A 484 -11.96 15.10 10.18
CA GLY A 484 -11.96 14.09 11.24
C GLY A 484 -12.61 14.56 12.55
N GLU A 485 -13.25 15.74 12.55
CA GLU A 485 -14.06 16.20 13.66
C GLU A 485 -15.29 15.30 13.80
N TRP A 486 -15.39 14.61 14.92
CA TRP A 486 -16.52 13.75 15.23
C TRP A 486 -17.36 14.31 16.36
N ILE A 487 -18.65 14.01 16.29
CA ILE A 487 -19.64 14.33 17.30
C ILE A 487 -20.42 13.07 17.67
N TYR A 488 -20.80 12.98 18.94
CA TYR A 488 -21.67 11.93 19.44
C TYR A 488 -22.76 12.56 20.31
N SER A 489 -24.02 12.31 19.97
CA SER A 489 -25.17 12.75 20.76
C SER A 489 -25.86 11.54 21.36
N ALA A 490 -25.85 11.43 22.69
CA ALA A 490 -26.56 10.35 23.38
C ALA A 490 -28.07 10.50 23.21
N THR A 491 -28.81 9.39 23.09
CA THR A 491 -30.26 9.41 23.24
C THR A 491 -30.62 9.81 24.68
N SER A 492 -31.66 10.62 24.86
CA SER A 492 -32.07 11.04 26.19
C SER A 492 -32.44 9.81 27.02
N SER A 493 -31.84 9.67 28.20
CA SER A 493 -31.99 8.61 29.23
C SER A 493 -30.98 7.45 29.27
N PHE A 494 -30.05 7.28 28.32
CA PHE A 494 -29.04 6.21 28.43
C PHE A 494 -27.85 6.59 29.33
N ILE A 495 -27.47 5.69 30.24
CA ILE A 495 -26.28 5.78 31.11
C ILE A 495 -25.49 4.48 30.94
N GLY A 496 -24.19 4.59 30.69
CA GLY A 496 -23.32 3.45 30.41
C GLY A 496 -22.30 3.76 29.33
N SER A 497 -21.72 2.71 28.75
CA SER A 497 -20.77 2.82 27.65
C SER A 497 -21.46 2.61 26.30
N ASP A 498 -21.09 3.40 25.29
CA ASP A 498 -21.39 3.16 23.88
C ASP A 498 -20.12 3.31 23.03
N GLN A 499 -20.16 2.89 21.78
CA GLN A 499 -19.03 3.03 20.86
C GLN A 499 -19.49 3.12 19.40
N PHE A 500 -18.62 3.66 18.55
CA PHE A 500 -18.75 3.57 17.10
C PHE A 500 -17.36 3.39 16.48
N THR A 501 -17.34 2.87 15.24
CA THR A 501 -16.09 2.60 14.51
C THR A 501 -16.00 3.57 13.34
N VAL A 502 -14.83 4.22 13.21
CA VAL A 502 -14.47 5.06 12.07
C VAL A 502 -13.48 4.28 11.21
N THR A 503 -13.77 4.18 9.91
CA THR A 503 -12.83 3.66 8.91
C THR A 503 -12.21 4.84 8.18
N VAL A 504 -10.89 4.86 8.10
CA VAL A 504 -10.11 5.69 7.18
C VAL A 504 -9.84 4.90 5.93
N THR A 505 -10.21 5.44 4.77
CA THR A 505 -9.85 4.89 3.46
C THR A 505 -8.88 5.85 2.77
N ASP A 506 -7.70 5.38 2.38
CA ASP A 506 -6.76 6.17 1.59
C ASP A 506 -7.17 6.27 0.11
N ASP A 507 -6.40 7.01 -0.69
CA ASP A 507 -6.66 7.23 -2.11
C ASP A 507 -6.45 5.98 -2.99
N LEU A 508 -5.83 4.94 -2.44
CA LEU A 508 -5.58 3.65 -3.08
C LEU A 508 -6.48 2.53 -2.49
N GLY A 509 -7.48 2.92 -1.70
CA GLY A 509 -8.51 2.03 -1.15
C GLY A 509 -8.07 1.21 0.07
N GLY A 510 -6.85 1.40 0.59
CA GLY A 510 -6.43 0.81 1.85
C GLY A 510 -7.28 1.35 3.01
N THR A 511 -7.60 0.49 3.97
CA THR A 511 -8.49 0.87 5.08
C THR A 511 -7.91 0.58 6.45
N THR A 512 -8.06 1.54 7.37
CA THR A 512 -7.77 1.40 8.81
C THR A 512 -9.02 1.68 9.61
N GLU A 513 -9.29 0.88 10.63
CA GLU A 513 -10.41 1.11 11.55
C GLU A 513 -9.95 1.64 12.92
N GLN A 514 -10.69 2.61 13.46
CA GLN A 514 -10.52 3.12 14.82
C GLN A 514 -11.85 3.09 15.57
N VAL A 515 -11.85 2.43 16.73
CA VAL A 515 -12.98 2.44 17.67
C VAL A 515 -12.96 3.70 18.52
N ILE A 516 -14.09 4.40 18.61
CA ILE A 516 -14.32 5.55 19.49
C ILE A 516 -15.19 5.10 20.67
N SER A 517 -14.66 5.25 21.89
CA SER A 517 -15.34 4.83 23.13
C SER A 517 -16.03 6.00 23.82
N ILE A 518 -17.31 5.86 24.14
CA ILE A 518 -18.10 6.90 24.82
C ILE A 518 -18.54 6.39 26.20
N SER A 519 -18.22 7.14 27.26
CA SER A 519 -18.76 6.90 28.60
C SER A 519 -19.81 7.94 28.94
N ILE A 520 -20.99 7.50 29.38
CA ILE A 520 -22.10 8.39 29.73
C ILE A 520 -22.43 8.19 31.22
N SER A 521 -22.35 9.27 32.00
CA SER A 521 -22.67 9.25 33.43
C SER A 521 -23.75 10.27 33.80
N GLU A 522 -24.31 10.12 34.99
CA GLU A 522 -25.10 11.17 35.62
C GLU A 522 -24.17 12.32 36.06
N GLY A 523 -24.67 13.56 36.01
CA GLY A 523 -24.01 14.72 36.60
C GLY A 523 -24.26 14.79 38.11
N SER A 524 -23.70 15.79 38.78
CA SER A 524 -24.16 16.14 40.13
C SER A 524 -25.53 16.83 40.04
N ASP A 525 -26.35 16.67 41.08
CA ASP A 525 -27.60 17.37 41.30
C ASP A 525 -27.50 17.94 42.73
N SER A 526 -27.11 19.21 42.81
CA SER A 526 -26.66 19.86 44.04
C SER A 526 -27.81 20.24 44.97
N ASP A 527 -29.01 20.47 44.45
CA ASP A 527 -30.21 20.80 45.23
C ASP A 527 -31.26 19.68 45.26
N SER A 528 -31.00 18.58 44.56
CA SER A 528 -31.79 17.34 44.54
C SER A 528 -33.20 17.52 43.99
N ASP A 529 -33.38 18.37 43.00
CA ASP A 529 -34.68 18.64 42.38
C ASP A 529 -34.98 17.80 41.14
N GLY A 530 -33.98 17.06 40.64
CA GLY A 530 -34.09 16.19 39.47
C GLY A 530 -33.52 16.78 38.17
N ALA A 531 -33.07 18.04 38.15
CA ALA A 531 -32.20 18.60 37.13
C ALA A 531 -30.73 18.42 37.56
N TYR A 532 -29.88 17.92 36.67
CA TYR A 532 -28.45 17.84 36.96
C TYR A 532 -27.81 19.22 36.78
N ASP A 533 -26.81 19.57 37.59
CA ASP A 533 -26.16 20.89 37.63
C ASP A 533 -25.70 21.41 36.26
N HIS A 534 -25.36 20.53 35.30
CA HIS A 534 -24.93 20.90 33.94
C HIS A 534 -26.10 21.22 32.98
N GLN A 535 -27.32 20.94 33.40
CA GLN A 535 -28.59 21.19 32.72
C GLN A 535 -29.51 22.09 33.54
N ASP A 536 -29.08 22.48 34.73
CA ASP A 536 -29.86 23.25 35.69
C ASP A 536 -29.57 24.75 35.55
N ASN A 537 -30.61 25.54 35.25
CA ASN A 537 -30.52 27.00 35.19
C ASN A 537 -30.57 27.68 36.58
N CYS A 538 -30.80 26.92 37.66
CA CYS A 538 -30.58 27.33 39.05
C CYS A 538 -29.89 26.23 39.90
N PRO A 539 -28.59 25.91 39.66
CA PRO A 539 -27.87 24.75 40.23
C PRO A 539 -27.77 24.60 41.75
N SER A 540 -28.34 25.51 42.53
CA SER A 540 -28.29 25.48 43.99
C SER A 540 -29.64 25.78 44.63
N LEU A 541 -30.69 25.92 43.81
CA LEU A 541 -32.02 26.27 44.25
C LEU A 541 -33.06 25.55 43.40
N SER A 542 -33.69 24.55 44.03
CA SER A 542 -34.68 23.68 43.41
C SER A 542 -35.72 24.42 42.57
N ASN A 543 -35.73 24.10 41.28
CA ASN A 543 -36.63 24.58 40.23
C ASN A 543 -36.79 23.51 39.12
N ALA A 544 -37.36 22.36 39.48
CA ALA A 544 -37.46 21.19 38.60
C ALA A 544 -38.18 21.41 37.24
N ASP A 545 -38.91 22.52 37.07
CA ASP A 545 -39.55 22.92 35.81
C ASP A 545 -38.65 23.77 34.89
N GLN A 546 -37.50 24.22 35.38
CA GLN A 546 -36.45 24.92 34.63
C GLN A 546 -37.00 26.14 33.86
N ALA A 547 -37.94 26.86 34.47
CA ALA A 547 -38.54 28.06 33.89
C ALA A 547 -37.49 29.17 33.71
N ASN A 548 -37.59 29.91 32.60
CA ASN A 548 -36.73 31.02 32.21
C ASN A 548 -37.51 31.92 31.25
N LEU A 549 -38.06 33.02 31.77
CA LEU A 549 -39.00 33.89 31.07
C LEU A 549 -38.32 34.82 30.07
N ASP A 550 -37.18 35.40 30.42
CA ASP A 550 -36.43 36.36 29.58
C ASP A 550 -35.42 35.69 28.63
N GLY A 551 -35.15 34.40 28.86
CA GLY A 551 -34.27 33.55 28.06
C GLY A 551 -32.79 33.77 28.34
N ASP A 552 -32.42 34.35 29.48
CA ASP A 552 -31.03 34.59 29.86
C ASP A 552 -30.34 33.29 30.39
N SER A 553 -29.22 33.42 31.11
CA SER A 553 -28.50 32.25 31.64
C SER A 553 -28.98 31.74 33.01
N GLN A 554 -29.86 32.47 33.69
CA GLN A 554 -30.44 32.13 34.99
C GLN A 554 -31.90 31.66 34.81
N GLY A 555 -32.39 30.88 35.76
CA GLY A 555 -33.81 30.50 35.80
C GLY A 555 -34.63 31.43 36.69
N ASP A 556 -35.95 31.46 36.47
CA ASP A 556 -36.89 32.33 37.20
C ASP A 556 -36.78 32.18 38.74
N ALA A 557 -36.37 31.01 39.22
CA ALA A 557 -36.24 30.73 40.65
C ALA A 557 -35.07 31.45 41.33
N CYS A 558 -33.99 31.72 40.58
CA CYS A 558 -32.74 32.29 41.08
C CYS A 558 -32.37 33.63 40.41
N ASP A 559 -33.16 34.09 39.45
CA ASP A 559 -33.06 35.45 38.91
C ASP A 559 -33.64 36.49 39.90
N LEU A 560 -33.08 37.70 39.85
CA LEU A 560 -33.56 38.87 40.59
C LEU A 560 -34.37 39.83 39.71
N ASP A 561 -34.41 39.58 38.39
CA ASP A 561 -35.07 40.35 37.35
C ASP A 561 -35.63 39.35 36.30
N VAL A 562 -36.76 38.73 36.62
CA VAL A 562 -37.27 37.53 35.91
C VAL A 562 -37.69 37.82 34.47
N ASP A 563 -38.09 39.05 34.16
CA ASP A 563 -38.53 39.44 32.81
C ASP A 563 -37.50 40.25 32.00
N GLY A 564 -36.36 40.57 32.61
CA GLY A 564 -35.20 41.18 31.97
C GLY A 564 -35.40 42.66 31.59
N ASP A 565 -36.32 43.36 32.25
CA ASP A 565 -36.63 44.76 31.96
C ASP A 565 -35.70 45.79 32.64
N LEU A 566 -34.75 45.29 33.45
CA LEU A 566 -33.76 46.01 34.25
C LEU A 566 -34.29 46.58 35.57
N ILE A 567 -35.45 46.13 36.03
CA ILE A 567 -36.02 46.46 37.33
C ILE A 567 -36.10 45.15 38.14
N LEU A 568 -35.43 45.14 39.29
CA LEU A 568 -35.44 43.94 40.13
C LEU A 568 -36.87 43.62 40.61
N ASP A 569 -37.27 42.35 40.60
CA ASP A 569 -38.57 41.87 41.09
C ASP A 569 -38.92 42.44 42.47
N SER A 570 -37.91 42.54 43.34
CA SER A 570 -38.05 43.07 44.70
C SER A 570 -38.51 44.53 44.74
N VAL A 571 -38.19 45.31 43.70
CA VAL A 571 -38.61 46.71 43.53
C VAL A 571 -40.05 46.76 43.01
N GLU A 572 -40.41 45.86 42.09
CA GLU A 572 -41.72 45.78 41.47
C GLU A 572 -42.79 45.29 42.43
N VAL A 573 -42.48 44.26 43.22
CA VAL A 573 -43.34 43.80 44.32
C VAL A 573 -43.62 44.95 45.31
N VAL A 574 -42.62 45.78 45.58
CA VAL A 574 -42.76 46.96 46.46
C VAL A 574 -43.57 48.08 45.80
N ALA A 575 -43.47 48.20 44.48
CA ALA A 575 -44.25 49.12 43.66
C ALA A 575 -45.64 48.59 43.26
N GLY A 576 -45.96 47.32 43.54
CA GLY A 576 -47.23 46.69 43.18
C GLY A 576 -47.41 46.44 41.67
N THR A 577 -46.33 46.38 40.90
CA THR A 577 -46.30 45.97 39.49
C THR A 577 -46.00 44.45 39.38
N ASP A 578 -46.12 43.83 38.20
CA ASP A 578 -46.06 42.36 38.04
C ASP A 578 -44.63 41.94 37.66
N PRO A 579 -43.89 41.20 38.51
CA PRO A 579 -42.50 40.80 38.25
C PRO A 579 -42.25 39.89 37.05
N ASN A 580 -43.24 39.67 36.20
CA ASN A 580 -43.16 38.86 34.99
C ASN A 580 -43.67 39.63 33.76
N ASP A 581 -43.95 40.94 33.88
CA ASP A 581 -44.38 41.79 32.76
C ASP A 581 -43.24 42.71 32.30
N PRO A 582 -42.55 42.37 31.20
CA PRO A 582 -41.35 43.10 30.73
C PRO A 582 -41.64 44.54 30.23
N ASN A 583 -42.85 45.03 30.46
CA ASN A 583 -43.32 46.36 30.07
C ASN A 583 -43.52 47.31 31.26
N ASP A 584 -43.14 46.92 32.47
CA ASP A 584 -43.26 47.68 33.71
C ASP A 584 -42.28 48.88 33.74
N GLY A 585 -42.51 49.85 32.86
CA GLY A 585 -41.61 50.98 32.69
C GLY A 585 -41.46 51.86 33.95
N PRO A 586 -40.37 52.63 34.09
CA PRO A 586 -40.09 53.47 35.26
C PRO A 586 -41.21 54.44 35.67
N GLN A 587 -42.14 54.75 34.76
CA GLN A 587 -43.30 55.60 35.04
C GLN A 587 -44.36 54.92 35.91
N GLU A 588 -44.60 53.61 35.77
CA GLU A 588 -45.60 52.89 36.57
C GLU A 588 -45.14 52.75 38.03
N ILE A 589 -43.88 52.39 38.24
CA ILE A 589 -43.22 52.29 39.56
C ILE A 589 -43.25 53.62 40.35
N THR A 590 -43.09 54.75 39.63
CA THR A 590 -43.05 56.10 40.25
C THR A 590 -44.45 56.57 40.68
N GLU A 591 -45.51 56.10 40.04
CA GLU A 591 -46.89 56.47 40.40
C GLU A 591 -47.39 55.73 41.64
N THR A 592 -46.97 54.47 41.86
CA THR A 592 -47.45 53.65 42.98
C THR A 592 -46.71 53.93 44.30
N LEU A 593 -45.43 54.34 44.25
CA LEU A 593 -44.62 54.64 45.46
C LEU A 593 -44.85 56.04 46.06
N GLY A 594 -45.77 56.85 45.51
CA GLY A 594 -46.27 58.04 46.18
C GLY A 594 -45.22 59.11 46.50
N VAL A 595 -44.22 59.33 45.62
CA VAL A 595 -43.32 60.49 45.75
C VAL A 595 -44.07 61.75 45.35
N ASN A 596 -44.58 62.42 46.37
CA ASN A 596 -45.30 63.69 46.31
C ASN A 596 -44.47 64.77 45.56
N LYS A 597 -44.84 65.07 44.32
CA LYS A 597 -44.34 66.23 43.54
C LYS A 597 -44.83 67.52 44.17
N ASN A 598 -44.24 67.96 45.30
CA ASN A 598 -44.28 69.36 45.78
C ASN A 598 -43.40 69.59 47.02
N VAL A 599 -42.09 69.76 46.82
CA VAL A 599 -41.23 70.59 47.71
C VAL A 599 -40.28 71.40 46.82
N PRO A 600 -40.19 72.73 46.97
CA PRO A 600 -39.41 73.59 46.08
C PRO A 600 -37.91 73.53 46.39
N ALA A 601 -37.11 73.79 45.35
CA ALA A 601 -35.65 73.80 45.37
C ALA A 601 -35.06 74.67 46.51
N MET A 602 -34.27 74.05 47.38
CA MET A 602 -33.10 74.67 48.02
C MET A 602 -32.05 73.62 48.39
N GLY A 603 -30.92 73.66 47.66
CA GLY A 603 -29.58 73.54 48.24
C GLY A 603 -28.92 72.16 48.37
N GLY A 604 -28.03 71.85 47.40
CA GLY A 604 -26.88 70.92 47.52
C GLY A 604 -27.27 69.44 47.60
N ILE A 605 -26.68 68.50 46.85
CA ILE A 605 -25.30 68.33 46.41
C ILE A 605 -25.37 67.59 45.07
N GLY A 606 -24.61 68.05 44.07
CA GLY A 606 -24.53 67.41 42.76
C GLY A 606 -23.77 66.09 42.82
N LEU A 607 -24.33 65.04 42.24
CA LEU A 607 -23.55 63.89 41.79
C LEU A 607 -22.93 64.26 40.43
N LEU A 608 -21.61 64.49 40.46
CA LEU A 608 -20.78 64.74 39.30
C LEU A 608 -20.50 63.43 38.55
N ALA A 609 -20.53 63.51 37.23
CA ALA A 609 -20.08 62.49 36.30
C ALA A 609 -18.56 62.21 36.38
N LEU A 610 -18.19 60.98 36.00
CA LEU A 610 -16.99 60.52 35.27
C LEU A 610 -15.62 61.21 35.51
N GLY A 611 -14.57 60.42 35.80
CA GLY A 611 -13.21 60.80 35.43
C GLY A 611 -12.04 60.13 36.17
N LEU A 612 -11.19 59.47 35.39
CA LEU A 612 -9.94 58.75 35.70
C LEU A 612 -8.80 59.57 36.39
N SER A 613 -7.95 58.79 37.10
CA SER A 613 -6.48 58.92 37.27
C SER A 613 -5.87 59.82 38.37
N MET A 614 -4.94 59.23 39.14
CA MET A 614 -3.64 59.85 39.46
C MET A 614 -2.56 58.79 39.75
N LEU A 615 -1.44 58.91 39.02
CA LEU A 615 -0.13 58.34 39.30
C LEU A 615 0.54 59.03 40.50
N GLY A 616 1.43 58.29 41.18
CA GLY A 616 2.48 58.85 42.05
C GLY A 616 3.77 58.03 41.97
N LEU A 617 4.77 58.59 41.29
CA LEU A 617 6.15 58.10 41.10
C LEU A 617 7.03 58.25 42.36
N GLY A 618 8.08 57.41 42.44
CA GLY A 618 9.32 57.67 43.21
C GLY A 618 10.11 56.40 43.55
N ALA A 619 10.83 55.77 42.62
CA ALA A 619 12.26 55.95 42.32
C ALA A 619 13.27 55.42 43.38
N VAL A 620 14.12 54.44 43.01
CA VAL A 620 15.60 54.50 42.95
C VAL A 620 16.31 53.10 43.08
N ARG A 621 17.03 52.74 42.00
CA ARG A 621 18.32 51.98 41.82
C ARG A 621 18.52 50.51 42.27
N SER A 622 18.60 49.63 41.25
CA SER A 622 19.80 48.94 40.69
C SER A 622 21.07 48.64 41.53
N ARG A 623 21.39 47.33 41.54
CA ARG A 623 22.69 46.58 41.41
C ARG A 623 23.85 46.84 42.41
N GLN A 624 24.43 45.75 42.95
CA GLN A 624 25.59 45.06 42.34
C GLN A 624 26.02 43.78 43.10
N MET A 625 26.42 42.78 42.29
CA MET A 625 27.48 41.77 42.46
C MET A 625 27.83 41.25 43.86
N HIS A 626 27.65 39.94 44.05
CA HIS A 626 28.79 39.02 44.15
C HIS A 626 28.46 37.65 43.58
#